data_AF-A0A356AQ04-F1
#
_entry.id   AF-A0A356AQ04-F1
#
_cell.length_a   1.000
_cell.length_b   1.000
_cell.length_c   1.000
_cell.angle_alpha   90.00
_cell.angle_beta   90.00
_cell.angle_gamma   90.00
#
_symmetry.space_group_name_H-M   'P 1'
#
loop_
_entity.id
_entity.type
_entity.pdbx_description
1 polymer ?
#
loop_
_entity_poly.entity_id
_entity_poly.type
_entity_poly.pdbx_seq_one_letter_code
_entity_poly.pdbx_strand_id
1 'polypeptide(L)' 'KAKELGMTHTHFSNSTGLQDENHYTTVKDLSALLGYALQNQTFRDIFT' A
#
# COMPACT_ATOMS: atom_id res chain seq x y z
N LYS A 1 -8.36 -3.97 3.44
CA LYS A 1 -7.52 -2.77 3.69
C LYS A 1 -7.48 -1.74 2.57
N ALA A 2 -6.99 -2.03 1.36
CA ALA A 2 -6.89 -1.03 0.27
C ALA A 2 -8.21 -0.26 0.01
N LYS A 3 -9.34 -0.98 -0.04
CA LYS A 3 -10.69 -0.39 -0.14
C LYS A 3 -11.05 0.56 1.03
N GLU A 4 -10.70 0.20 2.27
CA GLU A 4 -10.96 1.04 3.45
C GLU A 4 -10.14 2.34 3.43
N LEU A 5 -8.93 2.30 2.85
CA LEU A 5 -8.05 3.46 2.70
C LEU A 5 -8.38 4.31 1.45
N GLY A 6 -9.43 3.94 0.70
CA GLY A 6 -9.84 4.68 -0.50
C GLY A 6 -8.89 4.52 -1.69
N MET A 7 -8.10 3.45 -1.73
CA MET A 7 -7.17 3.15 -2.84
C MET A 7 -7.94 2.57 -4.05
N THR A 8 -8.68 3.42 -4.76
CA THR A 8 -9.60 2.97 -5.82
C THR A 8 -8.93 2.61 -7.14
N HIS A 9 -7.63 2.88 -7.28
CA HIS A 9 -6.83 2.59 -8.49
C HIS A 9 -5.74 1.55 -8.18
N THR A 10 -6.02 0.65 -7.23
CA THR A 10 -5.08 -0.37 -6.78
C THR A 10 -5.72 -1.75 -6.75
N HIS A 11 -4.97 -2.74 -7.22
CA HIS A 11 -5.24 -4.16 -7.01
C HIS A 11 -3.90 -4.87 -6.71
N PHE A 12 -3.79 -5.42 -5.50
CA PHE A 12 -2.62 -6.21 -5.11
C PHE A 12 -2.94 -7.70 -5.31
N SER A 13 -2.29 -8.36 -6.29
CA SER A 13 -2.42 -9.80 -6.51
C SER A 13 -1.41 -10.65 -5.72
N ASN A 14 -0.40 -10.01 -5.13
CA ASN A 14 0.62 -10.65 -4.30
C ASN A 14 1.18 -9.66 -3.27
N SER A 15 2.03 -10.13 -2.36
CA SER A 15 2.66 -9.31 -1.31
C SER A 15 4.12 -8.95 -1.58
N THR A 16 4.72 -9.47 -2.66
CA THR A 16 6.16 -9.33 -2.95
C THR A 16 6.45 -8.26 -3.99
N GLY A 17 5.45 -7.83 -4.77
CA GLY A 17 5.62 -6.91 -5.88
C GLY A 17 6.17 -7.57 -7.15
N LEU A 18 6.25 -8.90 -7.20
CA LEU A 18 6.57 -9.61 -8.44
C LEU A 18 5.52 -9.30 -9.51
N GLN A 19 5.98 -9.19 -10.76
CA GLN A 19 5.17 -8.79 -11.91
C GLN A 19 3.98 -9.75 -12.08
N ASP A 20 2.79 -9.17 -12.17
CA ASP A 20 1.53 -9.85 -12.46
C ASP A 20 0.60 -8.81 -13.10
N GLU A 21 -0.12 -9.17 -14.15
CA GLU A 21 -0.94 -8.22 -14.91
C GLU A 21 -2.05 -7.56 -14.08
N ASN A 22 -2.49 -8.24 -13.03
CA ASN A 22 -3.48 -7.71 -12.10
C ASN A 22 -2.82 -7.00 -10.90
N HIS A 23 -1.49 -6.92 -10.80
CA HIS A 23 -0.80 -6.19 -9.74
C HIS A 23 -0.52 -4.75 -10.17
N TYR A 24 -1.35 -3.80 -9.74
CA TYR A 24 -1.18 -2.39 -10.08
C TYR A 24 -1.60 -1.46 -8.95
N THR A 25 -1.07 -0.24 -8.99
CA THR A 25 -1.38 0.84 -8.05
C THR A 25 -1.03 2.19 -8.66
N THR A 26 -1.24 3.28 -7.92
CA THR A 26 -0.84 4.64 -8.30
C THR A 26 -0.01 5.27 -7.18
N VAL A 27 0.75 6.33 -7.51
CA VAL A 27 1.50 7.11 -6.52
C VAL A 27 0.59 7.65 -5.42
N LYS A 28 -0.62 8.09 -5.78
CA LYS A 28 -1.60 8.62 -4.84
C LYS A 28 -2.04 7.54 -3.84
N ASP A 29 -2.39 6.36 -4.34
CA ASP A 29 -2.85 5.26 -3.49
C ASP A 29 -1.74 4.74 -2.58
N LEU A 30 -0.51 4.59 -3.09
CA LEU A 30 0.64 4.20 -2.26
C LEU A 30 0.98 5.25 -1.20
N SER A 31 0.83 6.54 -1.51
CA SER A 31 1.05 7.62 -0.52
C SER A 31 0.03 7.54 0.62
N ALA A 32 -1.24 7.22 0.31
CA ALA A 32 -2.26 7.00 1.34
C ALA A 32 -1.94 5.77 2.21
N LEU A 33 -1.49 4.67 1.59
CA LEU A 33 -1.07 3.47 2.31
C LEU A 33 0.11 3.73 3.24
N LEU A 34 1.15 4.41 2.74
CA LEU A 34 2.33 4.75 3.55
C LEU A 34 1.96 5.70 4.69
N GLY A 35 1.15 6.73 4.42
CA GLY A 35 0.67 7.64 5.44
C GLY A 35 -0.11 6.93 6.56
N TYR A 36 -0.95 5.96 6.22
CA TYR A 36 -1.62 5.10 7.19
C TYR A 36 -0.63 4.21 7.97
N ALA A 37 0.32 3.56 7.27
CA ALA A 37 1.28 2.66 7.88
C ALA A 37 2.18 3.38 8.90
N LEU A 38 2.60 4.61 8.60
CA LEU A 38 3.42 5.44 9.49
C LEU A 38 2.71 5.88 10.78
N GLN A 39 1.39 5.71 10.90
CA GLN A 39 0.67 5.92 12.17
C GLN A 39 0.86 4.76 13.15
N ASN A 40 1.30 3.59 12.68
CA ASN A 40 1.63 2.45 13.53
C ASN A 40 3.08 2.61 14.02
N GLN A 41 3.26 2.62 15.36
CA GLN A 41 4.58 2.84 15.97
C GLN A 41 5.58 1.75 15.57
N THR A 42 5.18 0.48 15.62
CA THR A 42 6.04 -0.65 15.22
C THR A 42 6.47 -0.56 13.77
N PHE A 43 5.55 -0.21 12.85
CA PHE A 43 5.91 -0.01 11.45
C PHE A 43 6.90 1.14 11.28
N ARG A 44 6.64 2.27 11.96
CA ARG A 44 7.53 3.44 11.92
C ARG A 44 8.95 3.08 12.39
N ASP A 45 9.06 2.40 13.53
CA ASP A 45 10.35 2.00 14.12
C ASP A 45 11.16 1.04 13.23
N ILE A 46 10.48 0.21 12.40
CA ILE A 46 11.14 -0.70 11.46
C ILE A 46 11.53 0.02 10.16
N PHE A 47 10.71 0.97 9.72
CA PHE A 47 10.83 1.63 8.42
C PHE A 47 11.87 2.76 8.40
N THR A 48 12.10 3.43 9.54
CA THR A 48 13.04 4.56 9.69
C THR A 48 14.19 4.20 10.60
#